data_AF-T1HJ52-F1
#
_entry.id   AF-T1HJ52-F1
#
_cell.length_a   1.000
_cell.length_b   1.000
_cell.length_c   1.000
_cell.angle_alpha   90.00
_cell.angle_beta   90.00
_cell.angle_gamma   90.00
#
_symmetry.space_group_name_H-M   'P 1'
#
loop_
_entity.id
_entity.type
_entity.pdbx_description
1 polymer ?
#
loop_
_entity_poly.entity_id
_entity_poly.type
_entity_poly.pdbx_seq_one_letter_code
_entity_poly.pdbx_strand_id
1 'polypeptide(L)'
;DCLSMCRSHGYNELHHNVDGNLMDGLLGGMRLSFKNDLLNRMQNSRWHSIYKELSFDFGPNHYITDTNSLFFIQNIMKIRGSLFNLNYRVGRSEEAQICSLCNLHELEDIFHYIVVCPILTEFRK
;
A
#
# COMPACT_ATOMS: atom_id res chain seq x y z
N ASP A 1 22.27 20.08 -5.90
CA ASP A 1 23.04 20.17 -7.15
C ASP A 1 23.04 18.80 -7.81
N CYS A 2 22.56 18.66 -9.05
CA CYS A 2 22.41 17.34 -9.70
C CYS A 2 23.75 16.60 -9.81
N LEU A 3 24.84 17.35 -10.01
CA LEU A 3 26.20 16.82 -10.12
C LEU A 3 26.74 16.28 -8.78
N SER A 4 26.27 16.80 -7.64
CA SER A 4 26.66 16.25 -6.33
C SER A 4 25.91 14.95 -6.02
N MET A 5 24.65 14.84 -6.45
CA MET A 5 23.85 13.61 -6.35
C MET A 5 24.36 12.49 -7.26
N CYS A 6 24.79 12.81 -8.50
CA CYS A 6 25.34 11.79 -9.40
C CYS A 6 26.65 11.20 -8.85
N ARG A 7 27.50 12.06 -8.26
CA ARG A 7 28.77 11.65 -7.63
C ARG A 7 28.58 10.81 -6.37
N SER A 8 27.56 11.10 -5.54
CA SER A 8 27.24 10.25 -4.38
C SER A 8 26.76 8.84 -4.75
N HIS A 9 26.36 8.64 -6.01
CA HIS A 9 25.93 7.34 -6.56
C HIS A 9 26.93 6.73 -7.56
N GLY A 10 28.19 7.20 -7.59
CA GLY A 10 29.27 6.57 -8.34
C GLY A 10 29.44 7.03 -9.79
N TYR A 11 28.68 8.04 -10.24
CA TYR A 11 28.78 8.59 -11.59
C TYR A 11 29.65 9.86 -11.60
N ASN A 12 30.93 9.68 -11.91
CA ASN A 12 31.95 10.76 -11.86
C ASN A 12 32.10 11.52 -13.18
N GLU A 13 31.68 10.96 -14.31
CA GLU A 13 31.82 11.56 -15.64
C GLU A 13 30.48 11.48 -16.40
N LEU A 14 29.71 12.56 -16.40
CA LEU A 14 28.56 12.73 -17.31
C LEU A 14 29.10 13.22 -18.65
N HIS A 15 29.50 12.30 -19.52
CA HIS A 15 29.71 12.64 -20.94
C HIS A 15 28.37 13.04 -21.56
N HIS A 16 28.38 14.09 -22.40
CA HIS A 16 27.21 14.73 -23.03
C HIS A 16 26.29 13.82 -23.89
N ASN A 17 26.53 12.51 -23.93
CA ASN A 17 25.58 11.50 -24.43
C ASN A 17 24.99 10.76 -23.25
N VAL A 18 23.85 11.25 -22.77
CA VAL A 18 23.07 10.57 -21.76
C VAL A 18 22.32 9.41 -22.45
N ASP A 19 22.97 8.26 -22.55
CA ASP A 19 22.31 7.02 -22.99
C ASP A 19 21.14 6.71 -22.05
N GLY A 20 20.01 6.23 -22.59
CA GLY A 20 18.83 5.87 -21.78
C GLY A 20 19.17 4.88 -20.65
N ASN A 21 20.11 3.96 -20.91
CA ASN A 21 20.63 3.01 -19.93
C ASN A 21 21.33 3.68 -18.73
N LEU A 22 21.98 4.83 -18.92
CA LEU A 22 22.64 5.57 -17.85
C LEU A 22 21.61 6.22 -16.91
N MET A 23 20.56 6.81 -17.49
CA MET A 23 19.48 7.42 -16.70
C MET A 23 18.67 6.38 -15.93
N ASP A 24 18.38 5.25 -16.56
CA ASP A 24 17.71 4.14 -15.89
C ASP A 24 18.56 3.57 -14.75
N GLY A 25 19.88 3.48 -14.94
CA GLY A 25 20.83 3.10 -13.90
C GLY A 25 20.88 4.09 -12.73
N LEU A 26 20.90 5.40 -13.01
CA LEU A 26 20.89 6.44 -11.99
C LEU A 26 19.58 6.45 -11.19
N LEU A 27 18.43 6.40 -11.88
CA LEU A 27 17.12 6.34 -11.25
C LEU A 27 16.95 5.07 -10.41
N GLY A 28 17.45 3.94 -10.91
CA GLY A 28 17.51 2.67 -10.17
C GLY A 28 18.33 2.80 -8.88
N GLY A 29 19.53 3.39 -8.97
CA GLY A 29 20.40 3.64 -7.83
C GLY A 29 19.78 4.57 -6.78
N MET A 30 19.15 5.66 -7.21
CA MET A 30 18.44 6.59 -6.33
C MET A 30 17.27 5.92 -5.61
N ARG A 31 16.45 5.16 -6.34
CA ARG A 31 15.32 4.40 -5.75
C ARG A 31 15.81 3.39 -4.72
N LEU A 32 16.89 2.68 -5.01
CA LEU A 32 17.47 1.69 -4.11
C LEU A 32 18.05 2.35 -2.84
N SER A 33 18.80 3.44 -3.00
CA SER A 33 19.35 4.20 -1.87
C SER A 33 18.25 4.72 -0.97
N PHE A 34 17.21 5.33 -1.54
CA PHE A 34 16.06 5.83 -0.79
C PHE A 34 15.35 4.71 -0.03
N LYS A 35 15.13 3.55 -0.66
CA LYS A 35 14.54 2.38 0.00
C LYS A 35 15.39 1.91 1.18
N ASN A 36 16.70 1.81 1.00
CA ASN A 36 17.63 1.37 2.05
C ASN A 36 17.65 2.33 3.25
N ASP A 37 17.61 3.63 3.01
CA ASP A 37 17.53 4.64 4.07
C ASP A 37 16.25 4.49 4.91
N LEU A 38 15.11 4.27 4.26
CA LEU A 38 13.84 4.04 4.96
C LEU A 38 13.86 2.75 5.79
N LEU A 39 14.38 1.66 5.22
CA LEU A 39 14.54 0.38 5.93
C LEU A 39 15.45 0.53 7.14
N ASN A 40 16.55 1.28 7.02
CA ASN A 40 17.48 1.51 8.12
C ASN A 40 16.83 2.31 9.25
N ARG A 41 16.13 3.41 8.94
CA ARG A 41 15.40 4.23 9.93
C ARG A 41 14.35 3.42 10.69
N MET A 42 13.64 2.56 9.97
CA MET A 42 12.62 1.67 10.51
C MET A 42 13.24 0.62 11.45
N GLN A 43 14.28 -0.09 11.02
CA GLN A 43 14.96 -1.11 11.85
C GLN A 43 15.55 -0.50 13.13
N ASN A 44 16.06 0.72 13.03
CA ASN A 44 16.64 1.46 14.16
C ASN A 44 15.61 2.31 14.93
N SER A 45 14.32 2.22 14.59
CA SER A 45 13.24 2.89 15.32
C SER A 45 13.22 2.44 16.78
N ARG A 46 13.40 3.39 17.70
CA ARG A 46 13.31 3.15 19.14
C ARG A 46 11.89 3.32 19.67
N TRP A 47 11.15 4.28 19.11
CA TRP A 47 9.85 4.70 19.61
C TRP A 47 8.69 3.88 19.05
N HIS A 48 8.82 3.39 17.83
CA HIS A 48 7.77 2.62 17.16
C HIS A 48 8.29 1.21 16.86
N SER A 49 8.13 0.29 17.81
CA SER A 49 8.55 -1.12 17.68
C SER A 49 7.78 -1.86 16.58
N ILE A 50 6.53 -1.45 16.31
CA ILE A 50 5.69 -2.02 15.24
C ILE A 50 6.38 -2.02 13.88
N TYR A 51 7.26 -1.06 13.62
CA TYR A 51 8.03 -1.00 12.39
C TYR A 51 8.95 -2.20 12.19
N LYS A 52 9.39 -2.86 13.28
CA LYS A 52 10.21 -4.08 13.23
C LYS A 52 9.38 -5.34 12.97
N GLU A 53 8.07 -5.26 13.14
CA GLU A 53 7.12 -6.36 12.93
C GLU A 53 6.50 -6.31 11.52
N LEU A 54 6.71 -5.22 10.78
CA LEU A 54 6.20 -5.09 9.42
C LEU A 54 6.93 -6.08 8.49
N SER A 55 6.16 -6.89 7.77
CA SER A 55 6.66 -7.65 6.63
C SER A 55 6.64 -6.78 5.37
N PHE A 56 7.75 -6.75 4.64
CA PHE A 56 7.90 -5.96 3.40
C PHE A 56 7.96 -6.83 2.15
N ASP A 57 8.43 -8.07 2.31
CA ASP A 57 8.46 -9.04 1.23
C ASP A 57 7.21 -9.90 1.31
N PHE A 58 6.27 -9.57 0.44
CA PHE A 58 5.06 -10.38 0.25
C PHE A 58 5.24 -11.38 -0.90
N GLY A 59 6.39 -11.39 -1.58
CA GLY A 59 6.68 -12.25 -2.73
C GLY A 59 5.52 -12.31 -3.73
N PRO A 60 5.01 -13.50 -4.07
CA PRO A 60 3.89 -13.66 -5.00
C PRO A 60 2.55 -13.10 -4.47
N ASN A 61 2.44 -12.84 -3.17
CA ASN A 61 1.24 -12.29 -2.53
C ASN A 61 1.23 -10.76 -2.48
N HIS A 62 2.15 -10.09 -3.18
CA HIS A 62 2.16 -8.64 -3.24
C HIS A 62 0.95 -8.16 -4.05
N TYR A 63 0.07 -7.38 -3.43
CA TYR A 63 -1.16 -6.90 -4.08
C TYR A 63 -0.94 -5.60 -4.87
N ILE A 64 0.15 -4.87 -4.63
CA ILE A 64 0.50 -3.63 -5.35
C ILE A 64 1.36 -4.01 -6.57
N THR A 65 0.72 -4.37 -7.66
CA THR A 65 1.40 -4.79 -8.89
C THR A 65 0.73 -4.15 -10.11
N ASP A 66 1.47 -4.02 -11.20
CA ASP A 66 0.93 -3.50 -12.46
C ASP A 66 -0.07 -4.48 -13.11
N THR A 67 -0.11 -5.73 -12.64
CA THR A 67 -1.07 -6.75 -13.09
C THR A 67 -2.44 -6.61 -12.44
N ASN A 68 -2.51 -6.02 -11.25
CA ASN A 68 -3.76 -5.84 -10.52
C ASN A 68 -4.43 -4.52 -10.92
N SER A 69 -5.76 -4.51 -10.98
CA SER A 69 -6.50 -3.28 -11.24
C SER A 69 -6.33 -2.29 -10.08
N LEU A 70 -6.32 -0.99 -10.39
CA LEU A 70 -6.27 0.05 -9.36
C LEU A 70 -7.41 -0.11 -8.34
N PHE A 71 -8.59 -0.52 -8.81
CA PHE A 71 -9.75 -0.76 -7.97
C PHE A 71 -9.52 -1.92 -6.98
N PHE A 72 -8.93 -3.02 -7.43
CA PHE A 72 -8.54 -4.13 -6.54
C PHE A 72 -7.54 -3.66 -5.48
N ILE A 73 -6.51 -2.94 -5.89
CA ILE A 73 -5.48 -2.38 -4.99
C ILE A 73 -6.13 -1.48 -3.93
N GLN A 74 -7.02 -0.57 -4.34
CA GLN A 74 -7.75 0.32 -3.44
C GLN A 74 -8.62 -0.45 -2.44
N ASN A 75 -9.31 -1.49 -2.88
CA ASN A 75 -10.12 -2.32 -1.98
C ASN A 75 -9.25 -2.99 -0.93
N ILE A 76 -8.15 -3.65 -1.31
CA ILE A 76 -7.23 -4.28 -0.35
C ILE A 76 -6.66 -3.25 0.64
N MET A 77 -6.29 -2.05 0.17
CA MET A 77 -5.83 -0.98 1.06
C MET A 77 -6.91 -0.56 2.06
N LYS A 78 -8.16 -0.38 1.60
CA LYS A 78 -9.28 -0.02 2.47
C LYS A 78 -9.59 -1.11 3.49
N ILE A 79 -9.52 -2.39 3.10
CA ILE A 79 -9.71 -3.53 4.01
C ILE A 79 -8.63 -3.49 5.09
N ARG A 80 -7.35 -3.45 4.70
CA ARG A 80 -6.22 -3.52 5.65
C ARG A 80 -6.14 -2.33 6.59
N GLY A 81 -6.58 -1.15 6.14
CA GLY A 81 -6.63 0.06 6.96
C GLY A 81 -7.95 0.27 7.70
N SER A 82 -8.91 -0.66 7.60
CA SER A 82 -10.29 -0.48 8.11
C SER A 82 -10.90 0.85 7.68
N LEU A 83 -10.69 1.25 6.41
CA LEU A 83 -11.07 2.55 5.86
C LEU A 83 -12.47 2.56 5.23
N PHE A 84 -13.21 1.45 5.30
CA PHE A 84 -14.59 1.44 4.87
C PHE A 84 -15.48 2.11 5.91
N ASN A 85 -16.36 2.99 5.43
CA ASN A 85 -17.38 3.60 6.26
C ASN A 85 -18.61 2.71 6.37
N LEU A 86 -18.43 1.50 6.90
CA LEU A 86 -19.53 0.54 7.10
C LEU A 86 -20.35 0.90 8.34
N ASN A 87 -21.54 0.30 8.46
CA ASN A 87 -22.39 0.55 9.62
C ASN A 87 -21.79 0.00 10.93
N TYR A 88 -21.03 -1.09 10.88
CA TYR A 88 -20.38 -1.64 12.08
C TYR A 88 -19.36 -0.66 12.69
N ARG A 89 -19.60 -0.24 13.94
CA ARG A 89 -18.67 0.54 14.76
C ARG A 89 -18.87 0.25 16.25
N VAL A 90 -17.77 0.16 16.99
CA VAL A 90 -17.81 0.07 18.46
C VAL A 90 -18.49 1.32 19.02
N GLY A 91 -19.65 1.14 19.66
CA GLY A 91 -20.45 2.21 20.27
C GLY A 91 -21.74 2.59 19.52
N ARG A 92 -22.04 1.98 18.38
CA ARG A 92 -23.38 2.07 17.75
C ARG A 92 -24.33 1.02 18.33
N SER A 93 -25.64 1.30 18.34
CA SER A 93 -26.65 0.29 18.69
C SER A 93 -26.62 -0.86 17.69
N GLU A 94 -27.10 -2.03 18.11
CA GLU A 94 -27.10 -3.23 17.26
C GLU A 94 -27.85 -2.98 15.95
N GLU A 95 -28.99 -2.31 15.99
CA GLU A 95 -29.79 -1.99 14.78
C GLU A 95 -29.02 -1.08 13.82
N ALA A 96 -28.23 -0.15 14.36
CA ALA A 96 -27.42 0.78 13.57
C ALA A 96 -26.14 0.14 12.99
N GLN A 97 -25.82 -1.10 13.37
CA GLN A 97 -24.71 -1.88 12.80
C GLN A 97 -25.16 -2.81 11.67
N ILE A 98 -26.47 -2.99 11.49
CA ILE A 98 -27.03 -3.87 10.46
C ILE A 98 -26.88 -3.24 9.08
N CYS A 99 -26.64 -4.08 8.07
CA CYS A 99 -26.59 -3.65 6.68
C CYS A 99 -27.96 -3.17 6.22
N SER A 100 -28.04 -1.88 5.88
CA SER A 100 -29.28 -1.24 5.41
C SER A 100 -29.64 -1.59 3.97
N LEU A 101 -28.77 -2.28 3.24
CA LEU A 101 -28.91 -2.50 1.80
C LEU A 101 -29.40 -3.90 1.44
N CYS A 102 -28.91 -4.94 2.13
CA CYS A 102 -29.13 -6.32 1.70
C CYS A 102 -30.45 -6.93 2.18
N ASN A 103 -31.12 -6.32 3.16
CA ASN A 103 -32.32 -6.86 3.84
C ASN A 103 -32.13 -8.26 4.45
N LEU A 104 -30.88 -8.72 4.63
CA LEU A 104 -30.57 -10.01 5.26
C LEU A 104 -30.51 -9.93 6.79
N HIS A 105 -30.65 -8.72 7.36
CA HIS A 105 -30.54 -8.48 8.80
C HIS A 105 -29.16 -8.88 9.39
N GLU A 106 -28.11 -8.77 8.58
CA GLU A 106 -26.73 -9.12 8.94
C GLU A 106 -25.94 -7.87 9.36
N LEU A 107 -24.93 -8.05 10.23
CA LEU A 107 -23.99 -6.98 10.59
C LEU A 107 -23.22 -6.52 9.35
N GLU A 108 -23.13 -5.20 9.13
CA GLU A 108 -22.33 -4.63 8.05
C GLU A 108 -20.88 -4.41 8.50
N ASP A 109 -20.15 -5.51 8.66
CA ASP A 109 -18.72 -5.49 8.91
C ASP A 109 -17.91 -5.75 7.62
N ILE A 110 -16.57 -5.80 7.75
CA ILE A 110 -15.68 -6.07 6.61
C ILE A 110 -15.99 -7.43 5.98
N PHE A 111 -16.32 -8.45 6.79
CA PHE A 111 -16.64 -9.78 6.29
C PHE A 111 -17.94 -9.77 5.46
N HIS A 112 -18.97 -9.09 5.94
CA HIS A 112 -20.21 -8.88 5.22
C HIS A 112 -19.99 -8.08 3.94
N TYR A 113 -19.18 -7.02 4.01
CA TYR A 113 -18.78 -6.24 2.84
C TYR A 113 -18.02 -7.07 1.82
N ILE A 114 -17.13 -8.00 2.18
CA ILE A 114 -16.31 -8.77 1.21
C ILE A 114 -17.07 -9.98 0.65
N VAL A 115 -17.76 -10.74 1.51
CA VAL A 115 -18.19 -12.10 1.20
C VAL A 115 -19.70 -12.23 1.12
N VAL A 116 -20.44 -11.64 2.06
CA VAL A 116 -21.84 -12.00 2.31
C VAL A 116 -22.80 -11.13 1.50
N CYS A 117 -22.59 -9.82 1.46
CA CYS A 117 -23.59 -8.89 0.97
C CYS A 117 -23.78 -9.00 -0.55
N PRO A 118 -24.97 -9.39 -1.04
CA PRO A 118 -25.23 -9.51 -2.47
C PRO A 118 -25.25 -8.14 -3.17
N ILE A 119 -25.75 -7.10 -2.49
CA ILE A 119 -25.85 -5.74 -3.05
C ILE A 119 -24.49 -5.07 -3.14
N LEU A 120 -23.63 -5.26 -2.13
CA LEU A 120 -22.30 -4.65 -2.11
C LEU A 120 -21.33 -5.32 -3.11
N THR A 121 -21.72 -6.43 -3.74
CA THR A 121 -20.91 -7.13 -4.77
C THR A 121 -20.49 -6.23 -5.91
N GLU A 122 -21.38 -5.33 -6.35
CA GLU A 122 -21.11 -4.40 -7.44
C GLU A 122 -20.06 -3.34 -7.06
N PHE A 123 -19.83 -3.15 -5.76
CA PHE A 123 -18.79 -2.25 -5.23
C PHE A 123 -17.48 -3.00 -4.92
N ARG A 124 -17.37 -4.28 -5.33
CA ARG A 124 -16.16 -5.13 -5.19
C ARG A 124 -15.55 -5.57 -6.52
N LYS A 125 -16.26 -5.39 -7.65
CA LYS A 125 -15.80 -5.74 -9.00
C LYS A 125 -15.09 -4.58 -9.69
#